data_AF-A0A183IM40-F1
#
_entry.id   AF-A0A183IM40-F1
#
_cell.length_a   1.000
_cell.length_b   1.000
_cell.length_c   1.000
_cell.angle_alpha   90.00
_cell.angle_beta   90.00
_cell.angle_gamma   90.00
#
_symmetry.space_group_name_H-M   'P 1'
#
loop_
_entity.id
_entity.type
_entity.pdbx_description
1 polymer ?
#
loop_
_entity_poly.entity_id
_entity_poly.type
_entity_poly.pdbx_seq_one_letter_code
_entity_poly.pdbx_strand_id
1 'polypeptide(L)'
;KYIRSRNRLRIFHKFVRSVQRSIASINIPPTISSEIPQPVKISGFKPSNPNYKVNSSSIEIIDRRTLRIFNFACEPCPPGTYFMIGGSLLPNPSGQIIPMQHDDGKFECHELSSFYRRETIVVKLPGVWETSDIMWLSVFNLPKKQSLSSIFLLKSLVVPPYLSDVIVSVLIPL
;
A
#
# COMPACT_ATOMS: atom_id res chain seq x y z
N LYS A 1 -82.15 -3.31 -15.35
CA LYS A 1 -82.09 -3.53 -13.88
C LYS A 1 -80.63 -3.58 -13.48
N TYR A 2 -80.22 -2.67 -12.60
CA TYR A 2 -78.89 -2.59 -11.98
C TYR A 2 -78.44 -3.96 -11.44
N ILE A 3 -77.16 -4.31 -11.55
CA ILE A 3 -76.25 -4.50 -10.41
C ILE A 3 -74.80 -4.48 -10.94
N ARG A 4 -74.08 -3.48 -10.44
CA ARG A 4 -72.68 -3.16 -10.65
C ARG A 4 -71.90 -3.93 -9.58
N SER A 5 -71.07 -4.90 -9.96
CA SER A 5 -70.11 -5.54 -9.04
C SER A 5 -68.70 -5.11 -9.41
N ARG A 6 -68.06 -4.37 -8.50
CA ARG A 6 -66.67 -3.92 -8.59
C ARG A 6 -65.75 -5.09 -8.24
N ASN A 7 -65.04 -5.65 -9.22
CA ASN A 7 -63.87 -6.49 -8.94
C ASN A 7 -62.70 -5.58 -8.54
N ARG A 8 -62.40 -5.53 -7.23
CA ARG A 8 -61.16 -4.97 -6.69
C ARG A 8 -60.02 -5.94 -7.00
N LEU A 9 -59.12 -5.57 -7.91
CA LEU A 9 -57.78 -6.14 -8.00
C LEU A 9 -57.04 -5.87 -6.68
N ARG A 10 -56.77 -6.92 -5.89
CA ARG A 10 -55.82 -6.88 -4.78
C ARG A 10 -54.52 -7.49 -5.26
N ILE A 11 -53.59 -6.62 -5.66
CA ILE A 11 -52.20 -7.00 -5.90
C ILE A 11 -51.60 -7.34 -4.53
N PHE A 12 -51.37 -8.63 -4.26
CA PHE A 12 -50.58 -9.04 -3.12
C PHE A 12 -49.10 -8.79 -3.46
N HIS A 13 -48.55 -7.67 -2.99
CA HIS A 13 -47.10 -7.53 -2.89
C HIS A 13 -46.61 -8.50 -1.82
N LYS A 14 -46.04 -9.63 -2.25
CA LYS A 14 -45.28 -10.51 -1.37
C LYS A 14 -44.00 -9.77 -0.99
N PHE A 15 -44.04 -9.06 0.13
CA PHE A 15 -42.90 -8.36 0.70
C PHE A 15 -41.95 -9.41 1.29
N VAL A 16 -40.99 -9.89 0.48
CA VAL A 16 -39.90 -10.72 0.99
C VAL A 16 -38.96 -9.79 1.74
N ARG A 17 -39.14 -9.75 3.06
CA ARG A 17 -38.20 -9.09 3.97
C ARG A 17 -36.95 -9.97 3.99
N SER A 18 -35.94 -9.61 3.19
CA SER A 18 -34.63 -10.26 3.25
C SER A 18 -34.06 -10.01 4.63
N VAL A 19 -34.17 -11.01 5.51
CA VAL A 19 -33.46 -11.00 6.79
C VAL A 19 -32.12 -11.63 6.51
N GLN A 20 -31.07 -10.81 6.41
CA GLN A 20 -29.69 -11.30 6.52
C GLN A 20 -29.51 -11.83 7.94
N ARG A 21 -29.78 -13.12 8.15
CA ARG A 21 -29.34 -13.82 9.36
C ARG A 21 -27.94 -14.35 9.09
N SER A 22 -27.03 -14.12 10.03
CA SER A 22 -25.75 -14.82 10.02
C SER A 22 -26.02 -16.32 10.02
N ILE A 23 -25.55 -17.02 8.99
CA ILE A 23 -25.71 -18.47 8.82
C ILE A 23 -24.56 -19.26 9.47
N ALA A 24 -23.47 -18.57 9.82
CA ALA A 24 -22.36 -19.12 10.58
C ALA A 24 -21.50 -17.98 11.15
N SER A 25 -20.98 -18.18 12.36
CA SER A 25 -19.91 -17.37 12.93
C SER A 25 -18.68 -18.24 13.07
N ILE A 26 -17.55 -17.84 12.47
CA ILE A 26 -16.26 -18.47 12.71
C ILE A 26 -15.57 -17.74 13.87
N ASN A 27 -15.38 -18.43 14.98
CA ASN A 27 -14.62 -17.90 16.11
C ASN A 27 -13.14 -18.19 15.83
N ILE A 28 -12.37 -17.16 15.50
CA ILE A 28 -10.91 -17.24 15.39
C ILE A 28 -10.38 -17.41 16.82
N PRO A 29 -9.80 -18.57 17.20
CA PRO A 29 -9.27 -18.73 18.55
C PRO A 29 -8.16 -17.69 18.82
N PRO A 30 -8.05 -17.15 20.04
CA PRO A 30 -7.02 -16.17 20.38
C PRO A 30 -5.59 -16.66 20.08
N THR A 31 -5.36 -17.97 20.18
CA THR A 31 -4.08 -18.63 19.90
C THR A 31 -3.57 -18.41 18.48
N ILE A 32 -4.43 -18.43 17.45
CA ILE A 32 -4.00 -18.18 16.06
C ILE A 32 -3.87 -16.70 15.72
N SER A 33 -4.40 -15.79 16.55
CA SER A 33 -4.27 -14.35 16.33
C SER A 33 -2.84 -13.84 16.59
N SER A 34 -2.08 -14.54 17.44
CA SER A 34 -0.69 -14.19 17.76
C SER A 34 0.32 -14.55 16.66
N GLU A 35 -0.06 -15.40 15.70
CA GLU A 35 0.80 -15.83 14.58
C GLU A 35 0.55 -15.03 13.30
N ILE A 36 -0.45 -14.15 13.29
CA ILE A 36 -0.77 -13.33 12.12
C ILE A 36 0.32 -12.27 11.97
N PRO A 37 1.08 -12.26 10.86
CA PRO A 37 2.11 -11.26 10.63
C PRO A 37 1.48 -9.86 10.63
N GLN A 38 2.14 -8.90 11.27
CA GLN A 38 1.65 -7.53 11.41
C GLN A 38 2.54 -6.57 10.61
N PRO A 39 2.02 -5.40 10.19
CA PRO A 39 2.85 -4.34 9.63
C PRO A 39 4.02 -3.98 10.55
N VAL A 40 5.20 -3.78 9.97
CA VAL A 40 6.43 -3.49 10.71
C VAL A 40 6.85 -2.04 10.51
N LYS A 41 7.07 -1.32 11.61
CA LYS A 41 7.55 0.07 11.57
C LYS A 41 9.06 0.13 11.81
N ILE A 42 9.78 0.78 10.91
CA ILE A 42 11.22 0.98 10.94
C ILE A 42 11.58 2.48 10.92
N SER A 43 12.86 2.76 11.17
CA SER A 43 13.42 4.11 11.07
C SER A 43 13.20 4.71 9.68
N GLY A 44 12.83 5.98 9.64
CA GLY A 44 12.75 6.74 8.39
C GLY A 44 14.12 7.21 7.88
N PHE A 45 14.12 7.79 6.68
CA PHE A 45 15.26 8.50 6.11
C PHE A 45 15.86 9.52 7.07
N LYS A 46 17.19 9.51 7.14
CA LYS A 46 17.98 10.49 7.87
C LYS A 46 18.80 11.34 6.89
N PRO A 47 19.03 12.62 7.18
CA PRO A 47 19.92 13.44 6.38
C PRO A 47 21.33 12.83 6.37
N SER A 48 21.77 12.34 5.21
CA SER A 48 23.12 11.77 5.01
C SER A 48 23.96 12.60 4.05
N ASN A 49 23.33 13.44 3.23
CA ASN A 49 24.00 14.30 2.26
C ASN A 49 24.02 15.76 2.76
N PRO A 50 25.18 16.43 2.81
CA PRO A 50 25.26 17.81 3.30
C PRO A 50 24.53 18.82 2.39
N ASN A 51 24.40 18.52 1.10
CA ASN A 51 23.80 19.43 0.11
C ASN A 51 22.27 19.26 0.01
N TYR A 52 21.73 18.16 0.52
CA TYR A 52 20.33 17.80 0.35
C TYR A 52 19.70 17.36 1.65
N LYS A 53 18.61 18.03 2.04
CA LYS A 53 17.88 17.73 3.27
C LYS A 53 16.76 16.75 2.97
N VAL A 54 17.10 15.46 2.99
CA VAL A 54 16.12 14.37 2.90
C VAL A 54 15.89 13.78 4.29
N ASN A 55 14.64 13.77 4.75
CA ASN A 55 14.28 13.12 6.00
C ASN A 55 12.86 12.55 5.98
N SER A 56 12.60 11.63 6.89
CA SER A 56 11.25 11.19 7.23
C SER A 56 11.23 10.70 8.68
N SER A 57 10.04 10.61 9.26
CA SER A 57 9.89 10.17 10.65
C SER A 57 10.07 8.66 10.81
N SER A 58 9.37 7.88 10.01
CA SER A 58 9.34 6.42 10.07
C SER A 58 8.83 5.85 8.75
N ILE A 59 9.16 4.60 8.49
CA ILE A 59 8.62 3.85 7.36
C ILE A 59 7.88 2.64 7.92
N GLU A 60 6.66 2.43 7.47
CA GLU A 60 5.84 1.27 7.81
C GLU A 60 5.79 0.34 6.60
N ILE A 61 6.16 -0.92 6.82
CA ILE A 61 6.08 -1.99 5.84
C ILE A 61 4.74 -2.67 6.09
N ILE A 62 3.77 -2.34 5.23
CA ILE A 62 2.36 -2.73 5.39
C ILE A 62 2.19 -4.21 5.03
N ASP A 63 2.82 -4.61 3.93
CA ASP A 63 2.81 -5.97 3.40
C ASP A 63 4.08 -6.20 2.57
N ARG A 64 4.20 -7.36 1.92
CA ARG A 64 5.37 -7.72 1.10
C ARG A 64 5.68 -6.78 -0.07
N ARG A 65 4.77 -5.90 -0.48
CA ARG A 65 4.97 -4.98 -1.61
C ARG A 65 4.64 -3.52 -1.28
N THR A 66 3.94 -3.23 -0.20
CA THR A 66 3.48 -1.88 0.11
C THR A 66 4.26 -1.29 1.29
N LEU A 67 4.84 -0.11 1.09
CA LEU A 67 5.51 0.65 2.13
C LEU A 67 4.86 2.03 2.26
N ARG A 68 4.81 2.55 3.48
CA ARG A 68 4.31 3.90 3.78
C ARG A 68 5.38 4.70 4.50
N ILE A 69 5.75 5.83 3.91
CA ILE A 69 6.79 6.73 4.40
C ILE A 69 6.10 7.92 5.06
N PHE A 70 6.30 8.09 6.37
CA PHE A 70 5.62 9.13 7.14
C PHE A 70 6.44 10.40 7.27
N ASN A 71 5.79 11.56 7.07
CA ASN A 71 6.37 12.88 7.21
C ASN A 71 7.65 13.05 6.35
N PHE A 72 7.61 12.60 5.11
CA PHE A 72 8.69 12.75 4.15
C PHE A 72 8.92 14.21 3.79
N ALA A 73 10.17 14.64 3.78
CA ALA A 73 10.58 15.96 3.33
C ALA A 73 11.84 15.89 2.49
N CYS A 74 11.87 16.69 1.41
CA CYS A 74 13.01 16.85 0.53
C CYS A 74 13.04 18.27 -0.03
N GLU A 75 13.89 19.12 0.54
CA GLU A 75 13.89 20.56 0.24
C GLU A 75 15.31 21.18 0.23
N PRO A 76 15.80 21.69 -0.92
CA PRO A 76 15.25 21.45 -2.26
C PRO A 76 15.49 19.99 -2.69
N CYS A 77 14.51 19.41 -3.38
CA CYS A 77 14.69 18.13 -4.05
C CYS A 77 15.25 18.36 -5.47
N PRO A 78 16.45 17.83 -5.81
CA PRO A 78 17.03 18.06 -7.14
C PRO A 78 16.24 17.30 -8.22
N PRO A 79 16.17 17.82 -9.45
CA PRO A 79 15.47 17.16 -10.56
C PRO A 79 16.11 15.79 -10.89
N GLY A 80 15.30 14.85 -11.36
CA GLY A 80 15.70 13.46 -11.61
C GLY A 80 15.89 12.64 -10.33
N THR A 81 15.24 13.03 -9.23
CA THR A 81 15.21 12.26 -7.98
C THR A 81 14.00 11.35 -7.93
N TYR A 82 14.19 10.09 -7.53
CA TYR A 82 13.13 9.09 -7.42
C TYR A 82 13.25 8.33 -6.10
N PHE A 83 12.16 7.69 -5.66
CA PHE A 83 12.31 6.55 -4.77
C PHE A 83 12.77 5.34 -5.58
N MET A 84 13.84 4.70 -5.12
CA MET A 84 14.42 3.53 -5.75
C MET A 84 14.70 2.44 -4.74
N ILE A 85 14.62 1.19 -5.19
CA ILE A 85 14.98 -0.01 -4.44
C ILE A 85 16.07 -0.80 -5.16
N GLY A 86 16.74 -1.69 -4.45
CA GLY A 86 17.62 -2.68 -5.07
C GLY A 86 18.10 -3.75 -4.10
N GLY A 87 18.53 -4.88 -4.67
CA GLY A 87 19.04 -6.04 -3.94
C GLY A 87 20.55 -6.08 -3.73
N SER A 88 21.28 -5.05 -4.19
CA SER A 88 22.73 -4.91 -3.98
C SER A 88 23.05 -4.43 -2.56
N LEU A 89 24.32 -4.53 -2.15
CA LEU A 89 24.76 -4.08 -0.82
C LEU A 89 24.54 -2.58 -0.59
N LEU A 90 24.70 -1.76 -1.62
CA LEU A 90 24.57 -0.29 -1.55
C LEU A 90 23.67 0.25 -2.68
N PRO A 91 23.00 1.40 -2.44
CA PRO A 91 22.27 2.13 -3.49
C PRO A 91 23.16 2.44 -4.69
N ASN A 92 22.63 2.19 -5.88
CA ASN A 92 23.33 2.44 -7.14
C ASN A 92 22.33 2.65 -8.31
N PRO A 93 22.80 3.14 -9.47
CA PRO A 93 21.93 3.47 -10.60
C PRO A 93 21.21 2.29 -11.24
N SER A 94 21.64 1.05 -11.00
CA SER A 94 20.99 -0.16 -11.53
C SER A 94 19.80 -0.61 -10.69
N GLY A 95 19.44 0.13 -9.64
CA GLY A 95 18.22 -0.11 -8.88
C GLY A 95 16.95 0.18 -9.68
N GLN A 96 15.81 -0.15 -9.10
CA GLN A 96 14.50 -0.01 -9.73
C GLN A 96 13.76 1.20 -9.14
N ILE A 97 13.20 2.06 -10.01
CA ILE A 97 12.26 3.10 -9.60
C ILE A 97 10.97 2.44 -9.10
N ILE A 98 10.48 2.88 -7.94
CA ILE A 98 9.22 2.38 -7.39
C ILE A 98 8.08 3.37 -7.62
N PRO A 99 6.89 2.91 -8.02
CA PRO A 99 5.74 3.77 -8.16
C PRO A 99 5.23 4.28 -6.81
N MET A 100 4.80 5.54 -6.81
CA MET A 100 4.20 6.24 -5.68
C MET A 100 2.71 6.40 -5.92
N GLN A 101 1.92 6.37 -4.84
CA GLN A 101 0.50 6.64 -4.90
C GLN A 101 0.25 8.15 -5.10
N HIS A 102 -0.56 8.48 -6.09
CA HIS A 102 -1.11 9.81 -6.32
C HIS A 102 -2.43 10.03 -5.58
N ASP A 103 -2.91 11.27 -5.57
CA ASP A 103 -4.18 11.66 -4.97
C ASP A 103 -5.40 10.93 -5.55
N ASP A 104 -5.33 10.48 -6.81
CA ASP A 104 -6.37 9.69 -7.47
C ASP A 104 -6.31 8.19 -7.11
N GLY A 105 -5.38 7.81 -6.24
CA GLY A 105 -5.14 6.44 -5.79
C GLY A 105 -4.31 5.58 -6.73
N LYS A 106 -3.90 6.09 -7.91
CA LYS A 106 -3.06 5.35 -8.85
C LYS A 106 -1.60 5.35 -8.41
N PHE A 107 -0.90 4.29 -8.81
CA PHE A 107 0.53 4.13 -8.57
C PHE A 107 1.29 4.41 -9.86
N GLU A 108 2.11 5.46 -9.88
CA GLU A 108 2.88 5.86 -11.06
C GLU A 108 4.34 6.13 -10.70
N CYS A 109 5.22 5.88 -11.67
CA CYS A 109 6.64 6.18 -11.56
C CYS A 109 6.90 7.59 -12.09
N HIS A 110 7.10 8.56 -11.20
CA HIS A 110 7.44 9.94 -11.55
C HIS A 110 8.55 10.45 -10.63
N GLU A 111 9.25 11.49 -11.07
CA GLU A 111 10.28 12.12 -10.25
C GLU A 111 9.65 12.89 -9.08
N LEU A 112 10.41 13.03 -8.00
CA LEU A 112 9.98 13.86 -6.87
C LEU A 112 9.95 15.33 -7.29
N SER A 113 8.83 15.99 -7.02
CA SER A 113 8.70 17.44 -7.06
C SER A 113 9.81 18.10 -6.22
N SER A 114 10.16 19.34 -6.57
CA SER A 114 11.24 20.07 -5.90
C SER A 114 10.96 20.38 -4.42
N PHE A 115 9.70 20.27 -3.98
CA PHE A 115 9.26 20.68 -2.65
C PHE A 115 8.25 19.68 -2.06
N TYR A 116 8.76 18.62 -1.45
CA TYR A 116 7.96 17.74 -0.57
C TYR A 116 8.07 18.21 0.88
N ARG A 117 6.93 18.47 1.54
CA ARG A 117 6.89 19.02 2.91
C ARG A 117 6.07 18.17 3.87
N ARG A 118 6.75 17.27 4.59
CA ARG A 118 6.16 16.41 5.63
C ARG A 118 4.94 15.62 5.13
N GLU A 119 5.05 15.09 3.93
CA GLU A 119 3.96 14.33 3.31
C GLU A 119 4.03 12.86 3.70
N THR A 120 2.88 12.20 3.72
CA THR A 120 2.83 10.74 3.86
C THR A 120 2.73 10.14 2.47
N ILE A 121 3.73 9.33 2.11
CA ILE A 121 3.85 8.76 0.77
C ILE A 121 3.65 7.25 0.88
N VAL A 122 2.77 6.71 0.06
CA VAL A 122 2.63 5.26 -0.11
C VAL A 122 3.33 4.86 -1.40
N VAL A 123 4.20 3.86 -1.31
CA VAL A 123 4.92 3.30 -2.44
C VAL A 123 4.63 1.81 -2.55
N LYS A 124 4.66 1.31 -3.77
CA LYS A 124 4.42 -0.10 -4.05
C LYS A 124 5.59 -0.66 -4.86
N LEU A 125 6.13 -1.80 -4.44
CA LEU A 125 7.17 -2.49 -5.17
C LEU A 125 6.64 -2.95 -6.54
N PRO A 126 7.39 -2.73 -7.64
CA PRO A 126 6.93 -3.04 -8.99
C PRO A 126 7.08 -4.52 -9.32
N GLY A 127 6.17 -5.04 -10.15
CA GLY A 127 6.27 -6.39 -10.73
C GLY A 127 6.35 -7.50 -9.67
N VAL A 128 7.42 -8.29 -9.74
CA VAL A 128 7.66 -9.45 -8.87
C VAL A 128 8.46 -9.13 -7.60
N TRP A 129 8.91 -7.88 -7.43
CA TRP A 129 9.72 -7.51 -6.28
C TRP A 129 8.92 -7.58 -4.97
N GLU A 130 9.51 -8.21 -3.96
CA GLU A 130 9.00 -8.22 -2.59
C GLU A 130 10.01 -7.58 -1.63
N THR A 131 9.55 -7.25 -0.42
CA THR A 131 10.39 -6.67 0.64
C THR A 131 11.54 -7.58 1.05
N SER A 132 11.43 -8.89 0.82
CA SER A 132 12.50 -9.88 1.02
C SER A 132 13.62 -9.78 -0.02
N ASP A 133 13.34 -9.23 -1.20
CA ASP A 133 14.28 -9.18 -2.33
C ASP A 133 15.14 -7.91 -2.33
N ILE A 134 14.69 -6.90 -1.58
CA ILE A 134 15.35 -5.59 -1.52
C ILE A 134 16.24 -5.50 -0.29
N MET A 135 17.42 -4.89 -0.48
CA MET A 135 18.35 -4.59 0.61
C MET A 135 18.27 -3.13 1.04
N TRP A 136 17.88 -2.24 0.13
CA TRP A 136 17.79 -0.82 0.40
C TRP A 136 16.58 -0.18 -0.28
N LEU A 137 16.07 0.87 0.36
CA LEU A 137 15.18 1.87 -0.20
C LEU A 137 15.91 3.21 -0.13
N SER A 138 15.95 3.95 -1.24
CA SER A 138 16.72 5.18 -1.38
C SER A 138 15.91 6.28 -2.04
N VAL A 139 16.12 7.52 -1.58
CA VAL A 139 15.86 8.72 -2.37
C VAL A 139 17.08 8.94 -3.24
N PHE A 140 16.99 8.61 -4.52
CA PHE A 140 18.14 8.50 -5.40
C PHE A 140 18.04 9.49 -6.54
N ASN A 141 19.11 10.24 -6.79
CA ASN A 141 19.20 11.13 -7.95
C ASN A 141 19.92 10.41 -9.09
N LEU A 142 19.17 10.09 -10.16
CA LEU A 142 19.68 9.35 -11.31
C LEU A 142 20.73 10.13 -12.11
N PRO A 143 20.53 11.42 -12.46
CA PRO A 143 21.54 12.20 -13.17
C PRO A 143 22.89 12.26 -12.45
N LYS A 144 22.87 12.41 -11.12
CA LYS A 144 24.08 12.45 -10.28
C LYS A 144 24.58 11.07 -9.86
N LYS A 145 23.84 10.00 -10.16
CA LYS A 145 24.15 8.62 -9.77
C LYS A 145 24.43 8.48 -8.26
N GLN A 146 23.67 9.20 -7.44
CA GLN A 146 23.93 9.32 -6.01
C GLN A 146 22.65 9.17 -5.16
N SER A 147 22.75 8.41 -4.08
CA SER A 147 21.74 8.38 -3.01
C SER A 147 21.79 9.69 -2.20
N LEU A 148 20.64 10.36 -2.07
CA LEU A 148 20.47 11.52 -1.20
C LEU A 148 20.23 11.09 0.25
N SER A 149 19.49 10.01 0.44
CA SER A 149 19.31 9.29 1.71
C SER A 149 18.84 7.86 1.41
N SER A 150 19.19 6.93 2.28
CA SER A 150 18.79 5.53 2.16
C SER A 150 18.58 4.88 3.50
N ILE A 151 17.69 3.89 3.52
CA ILE A 151 17.52 2.95 4.63
C ILE A 151 17.83 1.54 4.12
N PHE A 152 18.29 0.69 5.03
CA PHE A 152 18.54 -0.72 4.76
C PHE A 152 17.45 -1.57 5.42
N LEU A 153 16.95 -2.56 4.69
CA LEU A 153 15.94 -3.48 5.18
C LEU A 153 16.61 -4.76 5.68
N LEU A 154 16.07 -5.32 6.76
CA LEU A 154 16.48 -6.62 7.26
C LEU A 154 15.82 -7.70 6.39
N LYS A 155 16.60 -8.69 5.92
CA LYS A 155 16.08 -9.77 5.07
C LYS A 155 15.03 -10.66 5.76
N SER A 156 14.97 -10.64 7.09
CA SER A 156 14.09 -11.50 7.91
C SER A 156 12.82 -10.81 8.40
N LEU A 157 12.32 -9.79 7.66
CA LEU A 157 11.08 -9.10 8.01
C LEU A 157 9.87 -10.01 7.76
N VAL A 158 9.14 -10.36 8.83
CA VAL A 158 7.89 -11.10 8.75
C VAL A 158 6.74 -10.09 8.64
N VAL A 159 6.19 -9.96 7.44
CA VAL A 159 5.13 -8.98 7.12
C VAL A 159 3.93 -9.66 6.46
N PRO A 160 2.73 -9.04 6.51
CA PRO A 160 1.53 -9.56 5.86
C PRO A 160 1.75 -9.90 4.38
N PRO A 161 1.04 -10.91 3.85
CA PRO A 161 1.04 -11.19 2.42
C PRO A 161 0.42 -10.03 1.64
N TYR A 162 0.90 -9.80 0.42
CA TYR A 162 0.32 -8.82 -0.48
C TYR A 162 -0.93 -9.40 -1.18
N LEU A 163 -2.04 -8.66 -1.18
CA LEU A 163 -3.32 -9.07 -1.76
C LEU A 163 -3.65 -8.23 -3.00
N SER A 164 -3.00 -8.48 -4.14
CA SER A 164 -3.42 -7.87 -5.42
C SER A 164 -4.37 -8.71 -6.25
N ASP A 165 -4.43 -10.03 -6.03
CA ASP A 165 -5.04 -10.95 -7.01
C ASP A 165 -5.90 -12.06 -6.38
N VAL A 166 -6.31 -11.93 -5.12
CA VAL A 166 -7.29 -12.87 -4.58
C VAL A 166 -8.67 -12.42 -5.04
N ILE A 167 -9.09 -12.87 -6.23
CA ILE A 167 -10.52 -13.03 -6.52
C ILE A 167 -11.01 -14.07 -5.53
N VAL A 168 -11.51 -13.63 -4.37
CA VAL A 168 -12.29 -14.51 -3.51
C VAL A 168 -13.62 -14.72 -4.23
N SER A 169 -13.68 -15.68 -5.14
CA SER A 169 -14.94 -16.24 -5.59
C SER A 169 -15.53 -17.01 -4.42
N VAL A 170 -16.17 -16.30 -3.50
CA VAL A 170 -17.12 -16.92 -2.59
C VAL A 170 -18.27 -17.40 -3.48
N LEU A 171 -18.16 -18.63 -3.98
CA LEU A 171 -19.28 -19.36 -4.54
C LEU A 171 -20.26 -19.57 -3.40
N ILE A 172 -21.20 -18.63 -3.25
CA ILE A 172 -22.40 -18.84 -2.46
C ILE A 172 -23.25 -19.81 -3.30
N PRO A 173 -23.45 -21.07 -2.89
CA PRO A 173 -24.38 -21.95 -3.59
C PRO A 173 -25.80 -21.38 -3.45
N LEU A 174 -26.53 -21.33 -4.58
CA LEU A 174 -27.93 -20.90 -4.70
C LEU A 174 -28.88 -21.78 -3.89
#